data_AF-A0A9E3G7B4-F1
#
_entry.id   AF-A0A9E3G7B4-F1
#
_cell.length_a   1.000
_cell.length_b   1.000
_cell.length_c   1.000
_cell.angle_alpha   90.00
_cell.angle_beta   90.00
_cell.angle_gamma   90.00
#
_symmetry.space_group_name_H-M   'P 1'
#
loop_
_entity.id
_entity.type
_entity.pdbx_description
1 polymer ?
#
loop_
_entity_poly.entity_id
_entity_poly.type
_entity_poly.pdbx_seq_one_letter_code
_entity_poly.pdbx_strand_id
1 'polypeptide(L)'
;MKRKERYIARLDEVRITREGEYAFIEYQEEGVPSTRLQIGPEITGMSDAEIIDLYNDCLRAQARRAAESKHVAVEVPLGSAQIEYNAQCDQWVPRGSVLRCLIDDDEHHQAVIEIDEQELPLEQFGRLLTTYAGWGMRIEFVPEDEVHRRPVLEVREPEAEP
;
A
#
# COMPACT_ATOMS: atom_id res chain seq x y z
N MET A 1 1.11 -3.50 -16.60
CA MET A 1 -0.37 -3.55 -16.45
C MET A 1 -0.71 -3.44 -14.98
N LYS A 2 -1.61 -2.53 -14.58
CA LYS A 2 -2.12 -2.51 -13.19
C LYS A 2 -2.91 -3.80 -12.97
N ARG A 3 -2.45 -4.64 -12.02
CA ARG A 3 -3.18 -5.83 -11.57
C ARG A 3 -4.45 -5.32 -10.88
N LYS A 4 -5.62 -5.78 -11.31
CA LYS A 4 -6.90 -5.36 -10.71
C LYS A 4 -7.14 -6.14 -9.43
N GLU A 5 -7.83 -5.53 -8.48
CA GLU A 5 -8.18 -6.19 -7.22
C GLU A 5 -9.38 -7.13 -7.40
N ARG A 6 -9.48 -8.15 -6.54
CA ARG A 6 -10.63 -9.06 -6.49
C ARG A 6 -11.84 -8.31 -5.91
N TYR A 7 -12.98 -8.45 -6.56
CA TYR A 7 -14.24 -7.85 -6.12
C TYR A 7 -15.30 -8.91 -5.83
N ILE A 8 -16.33 -8.52 -5.09
CA ILE A 8 -17.52 -9.35 -4.87
C ILE A 8 -18.15 -9.65 -6.23
N ALA A 9 -18.08 -10.90 -6.64
CA ALA A 9 -18.41 -11.31 -8.00
C ALA A 9 -19.78 -11.96 -8.05
N ARG A 10 -20.48 -11.77 -9.16
CA ARG A 10 -21.67 -12.52 -9.51
C ARG A 10 -21.28 -13.81 -10.21
N LEU A 11 -22.20 -14.78 -10.20
CA LEU A 11 -21.97 -16.07 -10.84
C LEU A 11 -21.66 -15.94 -12.34
N ASP A 12 -22.27 -14.98 -13.03
CA ASP A 12 -22.08 -14.71 -14.45
C ASP A 12 -20.77 -13.94 -14.76
N GLU A 13 -20.05 -13.47 -13.76
CA GLU A 13 -18.77 -12.74 -13.90
C GLU A 13 -17.55 -13.65 -13.72
N VAL A 14 -17.77 -14.92 -13.35
CA VAL A 14 -16.71 -15.88 -13.05
C VAL A 14 -16.90 -17.21 -13.79
N ARG A 15 -15.83 -17.98 -13.86
CA ARG A 15 -15.83 -19.40 -14.19
C ARG A 15 -15.37 -20.16 -12.96
N ILE A 16 -16.12 -21.19 -12.60
CA ILE A 16 -15.81 -22.05 -11.45
C ILE A 16 -15.46 -23.44 -11.96
N THR A 17 -14.29 -23.94 -11.58
CA THR A 17 -13.89 -25.34 -11.80
C THR A 17 -13.61 -26.01 -10.47
N ARG A 18 -13.91 -27.31 -10.36
CA ARG A 18 -13.73 -28.10 -9.14
C ARG A 18 -12.57 -29.08 -9.36
N GLU A 19 -11.61 -29.10 -8.44
CA GLU A 19 -10.56 -30.12 -8.42
C GLU A 19 -10.37 -30.65 -7.00
N GLY A 20 -10.80 -31.90 -6.78
CA GLY A 20 -10.80 -32.50 -5.46
C GLY A 20 -11.61 -31.68 -4.45
N GLU A 21 -10.96 -31.19 -3.41
CA GLU A 21 -11.54 -30.37 -2.34
C GLU A 21 -11.48 -28.85 -2.59
N TYR A 22 -11.08 -28.45 -3.80
CA TYR A 22 -10.84 -27.05 -4.16
C TYR A 22 -11.80 -26.56 -5.24
N ALA A 23 -12.27 -25.32 -5.09
CA ALA A 23 -12.90 -24.54 -6.14
C ALA A 23 -11.89 -23.53 -6.70
N PHE A 24 -11.71 -23.52 -8.01
CA PHE A 24 -10.93 -22.53 -8.73
C PHE A 24 -11.89 -21.51 -9.34
N ILE A 25 -11.70 -20.25 -8.98
CA ILE A 25 -12.57 -19.14 -9.34
C ILE A 25 -11.75 -18.19 -10.21
N GLU A 26 -12.11 -18.14 -11.49
CA GLU A 26 -11.48 -17.30 -12.50
C GLU A 26 -12.44 -16.20 -12.91
N TYR A 27 -12.03 -14.93 -12.80
CA TYR A 27 -12.82 -13.82 -13.30
C TYR A 27 -12.79 -13.79 -14.82
N GLN A 28 -13.93 -13.46 -15.44
CA GLN A 28 -13.98 -13.22 -16.88
C GLN A 28 -13.23 -11.95 -17.28
N GLU A 29 -13.13 -10.99 -16.35
CA GLU A 29 -12.40 -9.75 -16.54
C GLU A 29 -10.87 -9.98 -16.51
N GLU A 30 -10.20 -9.56 -17.59
CA GLU A 30 -8.75 -9.68 -17.70
C GLU A 30 -8.02 -8.80 -16.68
N GLY A 31 -6.99 -9.38 -16.05
CA GLY A 31 -6.12 -8.69 -15.09
C GLY A 31 -6.56 -8.80 -13.62
N VAL A 32 -7.71 -9.42 -13.34
CA VAL A 32 -8.13 -9.79 -11.99
C VAL A 32 -7.52 -11.16 -11.63
N PRO A 33 -6.85 -11.32 -10.47
CA PRO A 33 -6.23 -12.58 -10.08
C PRO A 33 -7.29 -13.63 -9.70
N SER A 34 -7.08 -14.87 -10.17
CA SER A 34 -7.90 -16.03 -9.81
C SER A 34 -7.68 -16.46 -8.36
N THR A 35 -8.65 -17.19 -7.81
CA THR A 35 -8.57 -17.73 -6.44
C THR A 35 -8.77 -19.24 -6.43
N ARG A 36 -7.90 -19.94 -5.71
CA ARG A 36 -8.08 -21.34 -5.32
C ARG A 36 -8.64 -21.37 -3.89
N LEU A 37 -9.93 -21.67 -3.76
CA LEU A 37 -10.64 -21.77 -2.49
C LEU A 37 -10.68 -23.23 -2.02
N GLN A 38 -10.15 -23.51 -0.84
CA GLN A 38 -10.28 -24.83 -0.21
C GLN A 38 -11.62 -24.89 0.54
N ILE A 39 -12.50 -25.81 0.14
CA ILE A 39 -13.83 -26.00 0.73
C ILE A 39 -13.86 -27.29 1.55
N GLY A 40 -13.16 -28.33 1.08
CA GLY A 40 -13.24 -29.68 1.67
C GLY A 40 -14.23 -30.57 0.91
N PRO A 41 -14.60 -31.74 1.46
CA PRO A 41 -15.42 -32.74 0.77
C PRO A 41 -16.83 -32.26 0.40
N GLU A 42 -17.33 -31.24 1.10
CA GLU A 42 -18.65 -30.63 0.90
C GLU A 42 -18.82 -30.02 -0.50
N ILE A 43 -17.72 -29.66 -1.18
CA ILE A 43 -17.74 -29.09 -2.54
C ILE A 43 -18.51 -29.95 -3.55
N THR A 44 -18.56 -31.27 -3.33
CA THR A 44 -19.25 -32.24 -4.20
C THR A 44 -20.76 -32.00 -4.22
N GLY A 45 -21.33 -31.50 -3.11
CA GLY A 45 -22.75 -31.19 -2.97
C GLY A 45 -23.11 -29.74 -3.27
N MET A 46 -22.12 -28.85 -3.44
CA MET A 46 -22.34 -27.43 -3.63
C MET A 46 -22.57 -27.07 -5.09
N SER A 47 -23.60 -26.29 -5.34
CA SER A 47 -23.82 -25.56 -6.59
C SER A 47 -22.77 -24.46 -6.79
N ASP A 48 -22.60 -24.01 -8.04
CA ASP A 48 -21.71 -22.88 -8.34
C ASP A 48 -22.16 -21.59 -7.62
N ALA A 49 -23.48 -21.43 -7.40
CA ALA A 49 -24.05 -20.33 -6.63
C ALA A 49 -23.60 -20.35 -5.16
N GLU A 50 -23.62 -21.52 -4.52
CA GLU A 50 -23.15 -21.67 -3.14
C GLU A 50 -21.63 -21.46 -3.03
N ILE A 51 -20.86 -21.89 -4.03
CA ILE A 51 -19.41 -21.67 -4.06
C ILE A 51 -19.08 -20.18 -4.21
N ILE A 52 -19.80 -19.45 -5.08
CA ILE A 52 -19.54 -18.02 -5.26
C ILE A 52 -19.98 -17.20 -4.04
N ASP A 53 -21.06 -17.60 -3.36
CA ASP A 53 -21.48 -16.98 -2.11
C ASP A 53 -20.45 -17.18 -1.00
N LEU A 54 -19.94 -18.41 -0.83
CA LEU A 54 -18.88 -18.71 0.13
C LEU A 54 -17.60 -17.91 -0.16
N TYR A 55 -17.22 -17.81 -1.44
CA TYR A 55 -16.09 -16.99 -1.86
C TYR A 55 -16.29 -15.50 -1.54
N ASN A 56 -17.48 -14.97 -1.85
CA ASN A 56 -17.82 -13.59 -1.56
C ASN A 56 -17.83 -13.30 -0.05
N ASP A 57 -18.26 -14.26 0.78
CA ASP A 57 -18.18 -14.16 2.24
C ASP A 57 -16.74 -14.14 2.73
N CYS A 58 -15.85 -14.93 2.11
CA CYS A 58 -14.41 -14.87 2.38
C CYS A 58 -13.81 -13.50 2.01
N LEU A 59 -14.21 -12.90 0.89
CA LEU A 59 -13.81 -11.54 0.52
C LEU A 59 -14.32 -10.49 1.52
N ARG A 60 -15.59 -10.59 1.95
CA ARG A 60 -16.16 -9.70 2.97
C ARG A 60 -15.43 -9.84 4.31
N ALA A 61 -15.09 -11.06 4.73
CA ALA A 61 -14.35 -11.32 5.95
C ALA A 61 -12.91 -10.80 5.86
N GLN A 62 -12.24 -10.94 4.71
CA GLN A 62 -10.93 -10.35 4.46
C GLN A 62 -10.99 -8.82 4.49
N ALA A 63 -11.98 -8.21 3.83
CA ALA A 63 -12.18 -6.76 3.86
C ALA A 63 -12.46 -6.26 5.29
N ARG A 64 -13.25 -7.01 6.07
CA ARG A 64 -13.50 -6.69 7.48
C ARG A 64 -12.23 -6.77 8.33
N ARG A 65 -11.45 -7.84 8.19
CA ARG A 65 -10.15 -7.98 8.89
C ARG A 65 -9.15 -6.89 8.48
N ALA A 66 -9.12 -6.54 7.19
CA ALA A 66 -8.30 -5.44 6.69
C ALA A 66 -8.75 -4.09 7.27
N ALA A 67 -10.06 -3.86 7.38
CA ALA A 67 -10.62 -2.66 8.01
C ALA A 67 -10.39 -2.62 9.54
N GLU A 68 -10.33 -3.78 10.19
CA GLU A 68 -10.02 -3.92 11.63
C GLU A 68 -8.53 -3.68 11.92
N SER A 69 -7.64 -3.98 10.97
CA SER A 69 -6.21 -3.69 11.06
C SER A 69 -5.92 -2.23 10.74
N LYS A 70 -6.12 -1.34 11.72
CA LYS A 70 -5.67 0.05 11.61
C LYS A 70 -4.14 0.07 11.56
N HIS A 71 -3.58 0.38 10.40
CA HIS A 71 -2.16 0.71 10.32
C HIS A 71 -1.87 1.92 11.23
N VAL A 72 -0.91 1.75 12.13
CA VAL A 72 -0.38 2.83 12.97
C VAL A 72 0.97 3.21 12.40
N ALA A 73 1.05 4.37 11.77
CA ALA A 73 2.31 4.94 11.33
C ALA A 73 3.18 5.23 12.57
N VAL A 74 4.40 4.68 12.58
CA VAL A 74 5.35 4.88 13.69
C VAL A 74 6.31 5.99 13.32
N GLU A 75 6.34 7.05 14.13
CA GLU A 75 7.30 8.14 13.99
C GLU A 75 8.49 7.92 14.92
N VAL A 76 9.71 8.05 14.39
CA VAL A 76 10.93 7.96 15.19
C VAL A 76 11.05 9.19 16.09
N PRO A 77 11.37 9.04 17.40
CA PRO A 77 11.51 10.17 18.31
C PRO A 77 12.54 11.22 17.86
N LEU A 78 12.34 12.48 18.23
CA LEU A 78 13.31 13.54 17.98
C LEU A 78 14.67 13.21 18.61
N GLY A 79 15.75 13.57 17.91
CA GLY A 79 17.12 13.25 18.30
C GLY A 79 17.56 11.81 18.01
N SER A 80 16.67 10.98 17.45
CA SER A 80 17.02 9.66 16.90
C SER A 80 17.02 9.70 15.38
N ALA A 81 17.97 9.00 14.76
CA ALA A 81 18.03 8.86 13.30
C ALA A 81 16.74 8.22 12.76
N GLN A 82 16.10 8.86 11.80
CA GLN A 82 14.95 8.38 11.03
C GLN A 82 15.32 7.34 9.97
N ILE A 83 16.55 7.38 9.46
CA ILE A 83 17.07 6.46 8.44
C ILE A 83 18.33 5.76 8.93
N GLU A 84 18.59 4.59 8.36
CA GLU A 84 19.85 3.86 8.54
C GLU A 84 20.33 3.32 7.21
N TYR A 85 21.64 3.24 7.04
CA TYR A 85 22.23 2.68 5.82
C TYR A 85 22.33 1.16 5.94
N ASN A 86 21.72 0.45 5.01
CA ASN A 86 21.78 -1.01 4.91
C ASN A 86 22.82 -1.42 3.86
N ALA A 87 23.95 -1.94 4.33
CA ALA A 87 25.06 -2.35 3.47
C ALA A 87 24.74 -3.55 2.55
N GLN A 88 23.74 -4.38 2.87
CA GLN A 88 23.40 -5.54 2.04
C GLN A 88 22.69 -5.15 0.75
N CYS A 89 21.89 -4.10 0.79
CA CYS A 89 21.18 -3.55 -0.37
C CYS A 89 21.74 -2.21 -0.84
N ASP A 90 22.86 -1.75 -0.25
CA ASP A 90 23.55 -0.50 -0.58
C ASP A 90 22.58 0.68 -0.66
N GLN A 91 21.75 0.86 0.37
CA GLN A 91 20.72 1.89 0.39
C GLN A 91 20.39 2.35 1.81
N TRP A 92 19.90 3.59 1.90
CA TRP A 92 19.21 4.07 3.09
C TRP A 92 17.83 3.41 3.22
N VAL A 93 17.45 3.06 4.45
CA VAL A 93 16.14 2.51 4.78
C VAL A 93 15.48 3.30 5.92
N PRO A 94 14.16 3.53 5.88
CA PRO A 94 13.44 4.17 6.98
C PRO A 94 13.37 3.27 8.22
N ARG A 95 13.57 3.86 9.40
CA ARG A 95 13.35 3.22 10.70
C ARG A 95 11.91 3.34 11.21
N GLY A 96 11.13 4.23 10.59
CA GLY A 96 9.72 4.46 10.89
C GLY A 96 8.89 4.71 9.63
N SER A 97 7.59 4.91 9.83
CA SER A 97 6.60 5.22 8.79
C SER A 97 6.45 6.70 8.51
N VAL A 98 7.07 7.56 9.33
CA VAL A 98 7.09 9.03 9.16
C VAL A 98 8.53 9.47 8.96
N LEU A 99 8.76 10.22 7.89
CA LEU A 99 10.02 10.90 7.60
C LEU A 99 9.77 12.40 7.65
N ARG A 100 10.55 13.09 8.47
CA ARG A 100 10.65 14.54 8.55
C ARG A 100 11.80 14.93 7.64
N CYS A 101 11.44 15.43 6.46
CA CYS A 101 12.37 15.78 5.40
C CYS A 101 12.41 17.30 5.22
N LEU A 102 13.58 17.83 4.89
CA LEU A 102 13.68 19.14 4.25
C LEU A 102 13.84 18.95 2.74
N ILE A 103 13.32 19.89 1.96
CA ILE A 103 13.38 19.86 0.51
C ILE A 103 14.20 21.07 0.09
N ASP A 104 15.30 20.83 -0.61
CA ASP A 104 16.15 21.85 -1.21
C ASP A 104 16.36 21.54 -2.70
N ASP A 105 17.09 22.40 -3.41
CA ASP A 105 17.56 22.15 -4.77
C ASP A 105 19.08 22.24 -4.92
N ASP A 106 19.62 21.47 -5.86
CA ASP A 106 21.04 21.55 -6.22
C ASP A 106 21.32 22.66 -7.24
N GLU A 107 22.59 22.83 -7.64
CA GLU A 107 23.01 23.79 -8.67
C GLU A 107 22.35 23.58 -10.05
N HIS A 108 21.65 22.46 -10.25
CA HIS A 108 20.92 22.10 -11.46
C HIS A 108 19.40 22.13 -11.27
N HIS A 109 18.92 22.73 -10.16
CA HIS A 109 17.51 22.78 -9.78
C HIS A 109 16.86 21.39 -9.68
N GLN A 110 17.63 20.39 -9.27
CA GLN A 110 17.10 19.06 -8.94
C GLN A 110 16.83 18.97 -7.45
N ALA A 111 15.69 18.36 -7.10
CA ALA A 111 15.31 18.20 -5.70
C ALA A 111 16.33 17.35 -4.93
N VAL A 112 16.76 17.87 -3.79
CA VAL A 112 17.59 17.19 -2.79
C VAL A 112 16.78 17.12 -1.51
N ILE A 113 16.74 15.94 -0.90
CA ILE A 113 15.93 15.67 0.30
C ILE A 113 16.88 15.48 1.47
N GLU A 114 16.79 16.35 2.47
CA GLU A 114 17.60 16.23 3.68
C GLU A 114 16.88 15.42 4.76
N ILE A 115 17.55 14.39 5.30
CA ILE A 115 17.07 13.57 6.43
C ILE A 115 18.27 13.20 7.30
N ASP A 116 18.22 13.45 8.61
CA ASP A 116 19.28 13.11 9.57
C ASP A 116 20.68 13.59 9.13
N GLU A 117 20.79 14.83 8.66
CA GLU A 117 22.03 15.43 8.14
C GLU A 117 22.55 14.78 6.83
N GLN A 118 21.75 13.90 6.21
CA GLN A 118 22.06 13.32 4.90
C GLN A 118 21.31 14.07 3.81
N GLU A 119 22.05 14.62 2.85
CA GLU A 119 21.50 15.12 1.59
C GLU A 119 21.32 13.95 0.63
N LEU A 120 20.06 13.62 0.34
CA LEU A 120 19.70 12.53 -0.57
C LEU A 120 19.26 13.11 -1.91
N PRO A 121 20.03 12.92 -3.00
CA PRO A 121 19.53 13.17 -4.34
C PRO A 121 18.26 12.37 -4.60
N LEU A 122 17.40 12.86 -5.50
CA LEU A 122 16.12 12.24 -5.80
C LEU A 122 16.22 10.74 -6.15
N GLU A 123 17.31 10.31 -6.79
CA GLU A 123 17.59 8.89 -7.06
C GLU A 123 17.73 8.06 -5.77
N GLN A 124 18.52 8.55 -4.81
CA GLN A 124 18.74 7.85 -3.54
C GLN A 124 17.48 7.87 -2.67
N PHE A 125 16.78 9.01 -2.62
CA PHE A 125 15.50 9.11 -1.93
C PHE A 125 14.46 8.15 -2.55
N GLY A 126 14.42 8.07 -3.89
CA GLY A 126 13.59 7.12 -4.62
C GLY A 126 13.91 5.66 -4.26
N ARG A 127 15.20 5.30 -4.14
CA ARG A 127 15.62 3.97 -3.67
C ARG A 127 15.15 3.69 -2.24
N LEU A 128 15.27 4.65 -1.34
CA LEU A 128 14.78 4.54 0.03
C LEU A 128 13.26 4.24 0.07
N LEU A 129 12.46 4.93 -0.76
CA LEU A 129 11.00 4.72 -0.86
C LEU A 129 10.63 3.31 -1.32
N THR A 130 11.51 2.59 -2.02
CA THR A 130 11.23 1.21 -2.44
C THR A 130 11.06 0.22 -1.28
N THR A 131 11.49 0.59 -0.06
CA THR A 131 11.18 -0.14 1.18
C THR A 131 9.67 -0.28 1.39
N TYR A 132 8.88 0.66 0.87
CA TYR A 132 7.42 0.68 0.93
C TYR A 132 6.76 0.29 -0.41
N ALA A 133 7.44 -0.46 -1.28
CA ALA A 133 6.86 -0.90 -2.55
C ALA A 133 5.49 -1.61 -2.35
N GLY A 134 4.45 -1.08 -3.00
CA GLY A 134 3.07 -1.55 -2.87
C GLY A 134 2.21 -0.79 -1.85
N TRP A 135 2.78 0.17 -1.12
CA TRP A 135 2.06 1.04 -0.19
C TRP A 135 1.72 2.40 -0.84
N GLY A 136 0.75 3.11 -0.26
CA GLY A 136 0.48 4.51 -0.59
C GLY A 136 1.31 5.47 0.26
N MET A 137 1.64 6.64 -0.29
CA MET A 137 2.32 7.74 0.41
C MET A 137 1.47 9.01 0.35
N ARG A 138 1.43 9.76 1.45
CA ARG A 138 0.80 11.07 1.56
C ARG A 138 1.87 12.08 1.95
N ILE A 139 1.98 13.17 1.19
CA ILE A 139 2.96 14.24 1.41
C ILE A 139 2.24 15.46 1.95
N GLU A 140 2.78 16.07 2.99
CA GLU A 140 2.29 17.31 3.60
C GLU A 140 3.44 18.32 3.58
N PHE A 141 3.20 19.51 3.04
CA PHE A 141 4.19 20.59 3.03
C PHE A 141 3.96 21.49 4.24
N VAL A 142 5.02 21.78 4.97
CA VAL A 142 5.03 22.63 6.15
C VAL A 142 6.24 23.57 6.11
N PRO A 143 6.21 24.70 6.83
CA PRO A 143 7.42 25.50 7.06
C PRO A 143 8.56 24.65 7.64
N GLU A 144 9.79 25.00 7.31
CA GLU A 144 11.00 24.30 7.76
C GLU A 144 11.03 24.08 9.28
N ASP A 145 10.64 25.10 10.05
CA ASP A 145 10.62 25.09 11.51
C ASP A 145 9.46 24.27 12.11
N GLU A 146 8.54 23.76 11.28
CA GLU A 146 7.37 22.99 11.70
C GLU A 146 7.43 21.51 11.29
N VAL A 147 8.50 21.05 10.63
CA VAL A 147 8.64 19.65 10.16
C VAL A 147 8.48 18.59 11.26
N HIS A 148 8.77 18.95 12.51
CA HIS A 148 8.65 18.07 13.68
C HIS A 148 7.25 18.07 14.33
N ARG A 149 6.30 18.82 13.75
CA ARG A 149 4.93 18.97 14.26
C ARG A 149 3.97 18.38 13.25
N ARG A 150 2.94 17.70 13.77
CA ARG A 150 1.83 17.27 12.92
C ARG A 150 0.99 18.51 12.54
N PRO A 151 0.87 18.87 11.26
CA PRO A 151 0.11 20.04 10.86
C PRO A 151 -1.38 19.83 11.12
N VAL A 152 -2.11 20.94 11.33
CA VAL A 152 -3.57 20.94 11.31
C VAL A 152 -4.02 20.88 9.86
N LEU A 153 -4.94 19.97 9.56
CA LEU A 153 -5.40 19.72 8.20
C LEU A 153 -6.78 20.33 7.98
N GLU A 154 -6.89 21.17 6.96
CA GLU A 154 -8.16 21.66 6.42
C GLU A 154 -8.41 21.00 5.06
N VAL A 155 -9.61 20.43 4.87
CA VAL A 155 -10.00 19.82 3.59
C VAL A 155 -10.87 20.81 2.84
N ARG A 156 -10.27 21.51 1.87
CA ARG A 156 -10.94 22.43 0.97
C ARG A 156 -10.20 22.49 -0.37
N GLU A 157 -10.87 23.00 -1.39
CA GLU A 157 -10.19 23.39 -2.63
C GLU A 157 -9.25 24.59 -2.34
N PRO A 158 -8.02 24.59 -2.88
CA PRO A 158 -7.15 25.76 -2.83
C PRO A 158 -7.82 26.97 -3.51
N GLU A 159 -7.58 28.16 -2.98
CA GLU A 159 -7.98 29.39 -3.68
C GLU A 159 -7.11 29.50 -4.95
N ALA A 160 -7.71 29.87 -6.08
CA ALA A 160 -6.95 30.10 -7.30
C ALA A 160 -5.98 31.26 -7.07
N GLU A 161 -4.74 31.12 -7.54
CA GLU A 161 -3.80 32.24 -7.56
C GLU A 161 -4.40 33.40 -8.37
N PRO A 162 -4.28 34.66 -7.88
CA PRO A 162 -4.79 35.84 -8.58
C PRO A 162 -4.04 36.15 -9.88
#